data_AF-Q21AC4-F1
#
_entry.id   AF-Q21AC4-F1
#
_cell.length_a   1.000
_cell.length_b   1.000
_cell.length_c   1.000
_cell.angle_alpha   90.00
_cell.angle_beta   90.00
_cell.angle_gamma   90.00
#
_symmetry.space_group_name_H-M   'P 1'
#
loop_
_entity.id
_entity.type
_entity.pdbx_description
1 polymer ?
#
loop_
_entity_poly.entity_id
_entity_poly.type
_entity_poly.pdbx_seq_one_letter_code
_entity_poly.pdbx_strand_id
1 'polypeptide(L)'
;MALMRAISTLVRRVWSAAFVATVISASALAEEPARFPVPATVIYPGDLIKDEMIIDRSFAPNLPGVAAFVGDRPAVVGRIARRTLLPGQLIPINALEEQKLVSRGSVVKVVVEDGSLSIVTYGSSLQAGSPGSMIQLRNLDTGVTIRGIVQPDGSVRIQNG
;
A
#
# COMPACT_ATOMS: atom_id res chain seq x y z
N MET A 1 94.78 -16.54 -24.10
CA MET A 1 94.34 -16.21 -25.47
C MET A 1 93.10 -15.33 -25.34
N ALA A 2 93.20 -14.07 -25.82
CA ALA A 2 92.17 -13.16 -26.33
C ALA A 2 90.70 -13.36 -25.90
N LEU A 3 89.87 -12.37 -25.61
CA LEU A 3 89.93 -10.91 -25.63
C LEU A 3 88.57 -10.44 -25.09
N MET A 4 88.62 -9.36 -24.34
CA MET A 4 87.54 -8.54 -23.77
C MET A 4 86.45 -8.13 -24.79
N ARG A 5 85.16 -8.33 -24.46
CA ARG A 5 83.98 -7.56 -24.95
C ARG A 5 82.92 -7.58 -23.81
N ALA A 6 82.83 -6.59 -22.92
CA ALA A 6 82.31 -5.22 -23.08
C ALA A 6 80.76 -5.13 -23.08
N ILE A 7 80.25 -4.35 -22.11
CA ILE A 7 79.08 -3.43 -22.19
C ILE A 7 77.71 -4.10 -22.01
N SER A 8 77.16 -4.20 -20.79
CA SER A 8 76.39 -3.20 -19.99
C SER A 8 74.93 -3.00 -20.40
N THR A 9 74.07 -2.85 -19.38
CA THR A 9 72.60 -2.67 -19.37
C THR A 9 71.83 -4.00 -19.45
N LEU A 10 70.87 -4.35 -18.59
CA LEU A 10 69.98 -3.52 -17.80
C LEU A 10 69.44 -4.32 -16.59
N VAL A 11 69.63 -3.77 -15.40
CA VAL A 11 68.98 -4.18 -14.15
C VAL A 11 67.50 -3.82 -14.21
N ARG A 12 66.60 -4.75 -13.83
CA ARG A 12 65.28 -4.58 -13.16
C ARG A 12 64.36 -5.73 -13.58
N ARG A 13 63.50 -6.33 -12.76
CA ARG A 13 63.17 -6.32 -11.33
C ARG A 13 61.92 -7.23 -11.25
N VAL A 14 61.73 -7.91 -10.12
CA VAL A 14 60.39 -8.26 -9.55
C VAL A 14 59.68 -9.46 -10.20
N TRP A 15 59.74 -10.67 -9.63
CA TRP A 15 58.80 -11.22 -8.62
C TRP A 15 57.34 -10.89 -8.90
N SER A 16 56.52 -11.85 -9.32
CA SER A 16 55.14 -12.08 -8.83
C SER A 16 54.47 -13.17 -9.67
N ALA A 17 54.16 -14.29 -9.04
CA ALA A 17 53.34 -15.35 -9.59
C ALA A 17 51.92 -14.80 -9.85
N ALA A 18 51.50 -14.83 -11.11
CA ALA A 18 50.14 -14.51 -11.52
C ALA A 18 49.26 -15.76 -11.33
N PHE A 19 48.45 -15.77 -10.28
CA PHE A 19 47.28 -16.64 -10.19
C PHE A 19 46.11 -15.81 -9.67
N VAL A 20 45.59 -14.94 -10.54
CA VAL A 20 44.34 -14.21 -10.28
C VAL A 20 43.20 -15.17 -10.57
N ALA A 21 42.69 -15.82 -9.53
CA ALA A 21 41.43 -16.55 -9.59
C ALA A 21 40.29 -15.53 -9.74
N THR A 22 39.82 -15.35 -10.96
CA THR A 22 38.62 -14.55 -11.25
C THR A 22 37.41 -15.30 -10.68
N VAL A 23 36.98 -14.93 -9.48
CA VAL A 23 35.71 -15.39 -8.91
C VAL A 23 34.60 -14.70 -9.69
N ILE A 24 34.01 -15.40 -10.66
CA ILE A 24 32.74 -14.99 -11.26
C ILE A 24 31.67 -15.30 -10.23
N SER A 25 31.40 -14.34 -9.34
CA SER A 25 30.19 -14.36 -8.53
C SER A 25 29.01 -14.18 -9.48
N ALA A 26 28.43 -15.30 -9.93
CA ALA A 26 27.10 -15.29 -10.50
C ALA A 26 26.16 -14.90 -9.37
N SER A 27 25.83 -13.61 -9.27
CA SER A 27 24.74 -13.12 -8.43
C SER A 27 23.48 -13.81 -8.93
N ALA A 28 23.10 -14.92 -8.29
CA ALA A 28 21.78 -15.47 -8.46
C ALA A 28 20.81 -14.34 -8.10
N LEU A 29 20.08 -13.84 -9.10
CA LEU A 29 18.88 -13.03 -8.87
C LEU A 29 17.96 -13.93 -8.04
N ALA A 30 18.06 -13.81 -6.72
CA ALA A 30 17.10 -14.38 -5.80
C ALA A 30 15.81 -13.65 -6.11
N GLU A 31 15.01 -14.26 -6.98
CA GLU A 31 13.69 -13.81 -7.36
C GLU A 31 12.83 -13.95 -6.09
N GLU A 32 12.81 -12.87 -5.30
CA GLU A 32 12.18 -12.87 -3.99
C GLU A 32 10.68 -13.15 -4.18
N PRO A 33 10.12 -14.17 -3.53
CA PRO A 33 8.74 -14.56 -3.77
C PRO A 33 7.81 -13.41 -3.39
N ALA A 34 7.09 -12.89 -4.38
CA ALA A 34 6.15 -11.80 -4.18
C ALA A 34 5.04 -12.25 -3.23
N ARG A 35 4.81 -11.47 -2.17
CA ARG A 35 3.77 -11.73 -1.18
C ARG A 35 2.50 -11.01 -1.59
N PHE A 36 1.38 -11.73 -1.56
CA PHE A 36 0.07 -11.16 -1.85
C PHE A 36 -0.91 -11.49 -0.72
N PRO A 37 -1.79 -10.55 -0.34
CA PRO A 37 -2.90 -10.83 0.55
C PRO A 37 -3.93 -11.71 -0.14
N VAL A 38 -4.33 -12.80 0.53
CA VAL A 38 -5.38 -13.72 0.08
C VAL A 38 -6.39 -13.95 1.21
N PRO A 39 -7.66 -14.27 0.90
CA PRO A 39 -8.63 -14.63 1.91
C PRO A 39 -8.22 -15.92 2.64
N ALA A 40 -8.35 -15.93 3.96
CA ALA A 40 -8.22 -17.12 4.80
C ALA A 40 -9.52 -17.93 4.86
N THR A 41 -10.66 -17.24 4.68
CA THR A 41 -12.01 -17.79 4.67
C THR A 41 -12.79 -17.29 3.44
N VAL A 42 -13.99 -17.83 3.21
CA VAL A 42 -14.89 -17.30 2.19
C VAL A 42 -15.42 -15.94 2.64
N ILE A 43 -15.30 -14.93 1.78
CA ILE A 43 -15.82 -13.58 2.00
C ILE A 43 -16.92 -13.33 0.97
N TYR A 44 -18.12 -12.97 1.42
CA TYR A 44 -19.27 -12.77 0.55
C TYR A 44 -19.42 -11.31 0.08
N PRO A 45 -20.17 -11.07 -1.00
CA PRO A 45 -20.49 -9.71 -1.43
C PRO A 45 -21.21 -8.93 -0.31
N GLY A 46 -20.76 -7.71 -0.04
CA GLY A 46 -21.27 -6.86 1.03
C GLY A 46 -20.51 -7.00 2.35
N ASP A 47 -19.67 -8.01 2.51
CA ASP A 47 -18.90 -8.20 3.75
C ASP A 47 -17.79 -7.15 3.89
N LEU A 48 -17.61 -6.66 5.11
CA LEU A 48 -16.44 -5.88 5.51
C LEU A 48 -15.25 -6.81 5.71
N ILE A 49 -14.19 -6.58 4.92
CA ILE A 49 -12.97 -7.35 5.00
C ILE A 49 -12.18 -6.91 6.23
N LYS A 50 -12.12 -7.80 7.22
CA LYS A 50 -11.33 -7.62 8.44
C LYS A 50 -9.92 -8.15 8.26
N ASP A 51 -8.99 -7.66 9.07
CA ASP A 51 -7.60 -8.10 9.03
C ASP A 51 -7.46 -9.61 9.25
N GLU A 52 -8.23 -10.16 10.20
CA GLU A 52 -8.27 -11.59 10.55
C GLU A 52 -8.62 -12.50 9.35
N MET A 53 -9.36 -11.98 8.38
CA MET A 53 -9.82 -12.72 7.21
C MET A 53 -8.76 -12.81 6.11
N ILE A 54 -7.63 -12.11 6.26
CA ILE A 54 -6.58 -11.99 5.25
C ILE A 54 -5.29 -12.62 5.77
N ILE A 55 -4.63 -13.39 4.91
CA ILE A 55 -3.29 -13.94 5.15
C ILE A 55 -2.40 -13.59 3.97
N ASP A 56 -1.11 -13.39 4.24
CA ASP A 56 -0.15 -13.14 3.17
C ASP A 56 0.41 -14.48 2.70
N ARG A 57 0.36 -14.70 1.39
CA ARG A 57 0.89 -15.91 0.76
C ARG A 57 1.96 -15.54 -0.26
N SER A 58 3.02 -16.32 -0.29
CA SER A 58 4.08 -16.22 -1.28
C SER A 58 3.66 -16.86 -2.60
N PHE A 59 3.87 -16.12 -3.69
CA PHE A 59 3.62 -16.56 -5.05
C PHE A 59 4.90 -16.46 -5.89
N ALA A 60 4.88 -17.09 -7.07
CA ALA A 60 5.97 -16.97 -8.02
C ALA A 60 6.14 -15.50 -8.46
N PRO A 61 7.37 -14.99 -8.56
CA PRO A 61 7.63 -13.58 -8.86
C PRO A 61 7.07 -13.11 -10.21
N ASN A 62 6.99 -14.00 -11.20
CA ASN A 62 6.50 -13.70 -12.55
C ASN A 62 5.04 -14.09 -12.77
N LEU A 63 4.17 -13.81 -11.79
CA LEU A 63 2.76 -14.17 -11.91
C LEU A 63 2.11 -13.30 -13.01
N PRO A 64 1.47 -13.91 -14.03
CA PRO A 64 0.85 -13.14 -15.10
C PRO A 64 -0.32 -12.31 -14.55
N GLY A 65 -0.36 -11.02 -14.89
CA GLY A 65 -1.46 -10.13 -14.49
C GLY A 65 -1.40 -9.64 -13.04
N VAL A 66 -0.24 -9.64 -12.38
CA VAL A 66 -0.04 -9.09 -11.02
C VAL A 66 -0.70 -7.72 -10.82
N ALA A 67 -0.62 -6.84 -11.81
CA ALA A 67 -1.22 -5.50 -11.74
C ALA A 67 -2.75 -5.48 -11.59
N ALA A 68 -3.45 -6.59 -11.87
CA ALA A 68 -4.90 -6.71 -11.68
C ALA A 68 -5.28 -7.11 -10.23
N PHE A 69 -4.31 -7.52 -9.42
CA PHE A 69 -4.50 -7.99 -8.05
C PHE A 69 -3.96 -6.98 -7.03
N VAL A 70 -4.50 -7.03 -5.83
CA VAL A 70 -4.02 -6.19 -4.73
C VAL A 70 -2.70 -6.73 -4.21
N GLY A 71 -1.66 -5.91 -4.22
CA GLY A 71 -0.32 -6.28 -3.74
C GLY A 71 -0.16 -6.21 -2.22
N ASP A 72 -0.91 -5.33 -1.56
CA ASP A 72 -0.69 -5.00 -0.15
C ASP A 72 -1.93 -5.21 0.72
N ARG A 73 -1.73 -5.81 1.89
CA ARG A 73 -2.78 -6.06 2.90
C ARG A 73 -3.58 -4.80 3.30
N PRO A 74 -2.97 -3.62 3.53
CA PRO A 74 -3.71 -2.40 3.86
C PRO A 74 -4.66 -1.90 2.76
N ALA A 75 -4.43 -2.29 1.51
CA ALA A 75 -5.33 -1.96 0.42
C ALA A 75 -6.58 -2.85 0.38
N VAL A 76 -6.62 -3.93 1.17
CA VAL A 76 -7.77 -4.85 1.29
C VAL A 76 -8.56 -4.61 2.57
N VAL A 77 -7.87 -4.49 3.70
CA VAL A 77 -8.52 -4.38 5.02
C VAL A 77 -9.35 -3.10 5.12
N GLY A 78 -10.56 -3.20 5.66
CA GLY A 78 -11.49 -2.07 5.77
C GLY A 78 -12.30 -1.79 4.51
N ARG A 79 -12.13 -2.59 3.45
CA ARG A 79 -12.95 -2.52 2.23
C ARG A 79 -14.13 -3.48 2.28
N ILE A 80 -15.12 -3.22 1.44
CA ILE A 80 -16.27 -4.08 1.21
C ILE A 80 -16.01 -4.97 0.00
N ALA A 81 -16.30 -6.27 0.12
CA ALA A 81 -16.22 -7.19 -1.00
C ALA A 81 -17.39 -6.96 -1.98
N ARG A 82 -17.11 -6.81 -3.27
CA ARG A 82 -18.12 -6.66 -4.34
C ARG A 82 -18.56 -8.00 -4.93
N ARG A 83 -17.78 -9.06 -4.71
CA ARG A 83 -18.01 -10.42 -5.20
C ARG A 83 -17.49 -11.42 -4.18
N THR A 84 -17.86 -12.68 -4.31
CA THR A 84 -17.33 -13.75 -3.47
C THR A 84 -15.82 -13.90 -3.67
N LEU A 85 -15.06 -13.82 -2.58
CA LEU A 85 -13.62 -14.10 -2.55
C LEU A 85 -13.41 -15.46 -1.88
N LEU A 86 -12.71 -16.35 -2.57
CA LEU A 86 -12.45 -17.71 -2.08
C LEU A 86 -11.11 -17.80 -1.35
N PRO A 87 -11.00 -18.69 -0.35
CA PRO A 87 -9.75 -18.89 0.39
C PRO A 87 -8.55 -19.17 -0.51
N GLY A 88 -7.43 -18.51 -0.23
CA GLY A 88 -6.16 -18.70 -0.92
C GLY A 88 -6.07 -18.14 -2.34
N GLN A 89 -7.14 -17.52 -2.86
CA GLN A 89 -7.16 -16.87 -4.16
C GLN A 89 -6.65 -15.43 -4.06
N LEU A 90 -5.99 -14.95 -5.12
CA LEU A 90 -5.61 -13.55 -5.23
C LEU A 90 -6.86 -12.67 -5.29
N ILE A 91 -6.77 -11.48 -4.68
CA ILE A 91 -7.88 -10.53 -4.59
C ILE A 91 -7.78 -9.55 -5.76
N PRO A 92 -8.72 -9.55 -6.71
CA PRO A 92 -8.72 -8.57 -7.78
C PRO A 92 -9.02 -7.16 -7.25
N ILE A 93 -8.37 -6.13 -7.79
CA ILE A 93 -8.60 -4.73 -7.38
C ILE A 93 -10.08 -4.33 -7.58
N ASN A 94 -10.70 -4.81 -8.68
CA ASN A 94 -12.10 -4.55 -9.00
C ASN A 94 -13.11 -5.36 -8.15
N ALA A 95 -12.64 -6.21 -7.24
CA ALA A 95 -13.46 -6.96 -6.31
C ALA A 95 -13.70 -6.19 -4.99
N LEU A 96 -13.10 -5.01 -4.84
CA LEU A 96 -13.17 -4.22 -3.62
C LEU A 96 -13.95 -2.91 -3.84
N GLU A 97 -14.69 -2.49 -2.82
CA GLU A 97 -15.35 -1.19 -2.72
C GLU A 97 -14.94 -0.53 -1.40
N GLU A 98 -14.91 0.79 -1.35
CA GLU A 98 -14.68 1.49 -0.09
C GLU A 98 -15.87 1.32 0.87
N GLN A 99 -15.58 1.20 2.17
CA GLN A 99 -16.62 1.20 3.18
C GLN A 99 -17.21 2.61 3.32
N LYS A 100 -18.50 2.72 3.00
CA LYS A 100 -19.29 3.93 3.29
C LYS A 100 -19.61 3.96 4.78
N LEU A 101 -18.83 4.71 5.55
CA LEU A 101 -19.12 4.95 6.97
C LEU A 101 -20.32 5.88 7.17
N VAL A 102 -20.53 6.80 6.21
CA VAL A 102 -21.65 7.74 6.24
C VAL A 102 -22.64 7.37 5.15
N SER A 103 -23.92 7.31 5.51
CA SER A 103 -25.02 7.06 4.58
C SER A 103 -25.78 8.34 4.27
N ARG A 104 -26.46 8.40 3.12
CA ARG A 104 -27.34 9.53 2.82
C ARG A 104 -28.48 9.59 3.84
N GLY A 105 -28.70 10.76 4.43
CA GLY A 105 -29.71 11.00 5.45
C GLY A 105 -29.31 10.56 6.86
N SER A 106 -28.14 9.94 7.06
CA SER A 106 -27.70 9.59 8.41
C SER A 106 -27.28 10.83 9.17
N VAL A 107 -27.61 10.87 10.46
CA VAL A 107 -27.11 11.90 11.38
C VAL A 107 -25.67 11.55 11.74
N VAL A 108 -24.76 12.50 11.54
CA VAL A 108 -23.34 12.34 11.84
C VAL A 108 -22.85 13.47 12.73
N LYS A 109 -21.84 13.17 13.55
CA LYS A 109 -21.14 14.15 14.35
C LYS A 109 -20.27 15.01 13.44
N VAL A 110 -20.44 16.32 13.52
CA VAL A 110 -19.63 17.29 12.79
C VAL A 110 -18.70 17.97 13.79
N VAL A 111 -17.42 17.96 13.49
CA VAL A 111 -16.36 18.59 14.27
C VAL A 111 -15.80 19.76 13.46
N VAL A 112 -15.90 20.95 14.01
CA VAL A 112 -15.29 22.15 13.44
C VAL A 112 -14.09 22.49 14.31
N GLU A 113 -12.92 22.57 13.70
CA GLU A 113 -11.67 22.94 14.36
C GLU A 113 -11.18 24.26 13.78
N ASP A 114 -10.95 25.23 14.67
CA ASP A 114 -10.36 26.53 14.33
C ASP A 114 -9.32 26.91 15.41
N GLY A 115 -8.05 26.67 15.11
CA GLY A 115 -6.96 26.82 16.07
C GLY A 115 -7.13 25.91 17.30
N SER A 116 -7.33 26.51 18.48
CA SER A 116 -7.59 25.81 19.73
C SER A 116 -9.08 25.56 20.02
N LEU A 117 -9.98 26.11 19.19
CA LEU A 117 -11.42 25.95 19.36
C LEU A 117 -11.89 24.70 18.63
N SER A 118 -12.56 23.79 19.35
CA SER A 118 -13.26 22.63 18.78
C SER A 118 -14.74 22.72 19.10
N ILE A 119 -15.57 22.82 18.07
CA ILE A 119 -17.02 22.86 18.18
C ILE A 119 -17.58 21.55 17.64
N VAL A 120 -18.45 20.91 18.43
CA VAL A 120 -19.16 19.69 18.03
C VAL A 120 -20.62 20.03 17.80
N THR A 121 -21.13 19.66 16.62
CA THR A 121 -22.55 19.76 16.25
C THR A 121 -22.99 18.49 15.53
N TYR A 122 -24.25 18.40 15.14
CA TYR A 122 -24.80 17.28 14.39
C TYR A 122 -25.36 17.75 13.06
N GLY A 123 -25.10 16.95 12.02
CA GLY A 123 -25.59 17.21 10.67
C GLY A 123 -26.26 15.97 10.08
N SER A 124 -27.32 16.19 9.30
CA SER A 124 -27.84 15.15 8.41
C SER A 124 -27.01 15.12 7.15
N SER A 125 -26.39 13.99 6.84
CA SER A 125 -25.64 13.85 5.60
C SER A 125 -26.57 13.91 4.38
N LEU A 126 -26.18 14.64 3.33
CA LEU A 126 -26.93 14.71 2.07
C LEU A 126 -26.47 13.65 1.06
N GLN A 127 -25.36 12.97 1.32
CA GLN A 127 -24.75 11.96 0.45
C GLN A 127 -24.07 10.84 1.26
N ALA A 128 -23.77 9.71 0.63
CA ALA A 128 -22.95 8.67 1.26
C ALA A 128 -21.46 9.02 1.10
N GLY A 129 -20.63 8.59 2.05
CA GLY A 129 -19.18 8.85 2.01
C GLY A 129 -18.36 7.83 2.78
N SER A 130 -17.18 7.54 2.24
CA SER A 130 -16.13 6.74 2.87
C SER A 130 -15.15 7.65 3.63
N PRO A 131 -14.32 7.12 4.54
CA PRO A 131 -13.22 7.90 5.14
C PRO A 131 -12.39 8.64 4.09
N GLY A 132 -12.09 9.91 4.36
CA GLY A 132 -11.37 10.79 3.42
C GLY A 132 -12.23 11.41 2.33
N SER A 133 -13.48 10.96 2.14
CA SER A 133 -14.39 11.56 1.15
C SER A 133 -14.93 12.91 1.65
N MET A 134 -15.00 13.89 0.73
CA MET A 134 -15.68 15.15 0.98
C MET A 134 -17.19 15.00 0.75
N ILE A 135 -17.99 15.27 1.78
CA ILE A 135 -19.45 15.17 1.73
C ILE A 135 -20.15 16.47 2.16
N GLN A 136 -21.38 16.64 1.69
CA GLN A 136 -22.27 17.73 2.07
C GLN A 136 -23.25 17.26 3.15
N LEU A 137 -23.47 18.11 4.14
CA LEU A 137 -24.35 17.85 5.27
C LEU A 137 -25.21 19.07 5.53
N ARG A 138 -26.42 18.85 6.03
CA ARG A 138 -27.26 19.91 6.56
C ARG A 138 -27.11 19.95 8.07
N ASN A 139 -26.63 21.06 8.62
CA ASN A 139 -26.61 21.28 10.05
C ASN A 139 -28.05 21.21 10.59
N LEU A 140 -28.28 20.43 11.65
CA LEU A 140 -29.63 20.21 12.19
C LEU A 140 -30.13 21.39 13.04
N ASP A 141 -29.22 22.17 13.60
CA ASP A 141 -29.52 23.33 14.45
C ASP A 141 -29.88 24.57 13.59
N THR A 142 -29.12 24.82 12.53
CA THR A 142 -29.26 26.04 11.68
C THR A 142 -29.91 25.79 10.34
N GLY A 143 -29.98 24.53 9.89
CA GLY A 143 -30.49 24.16 8.56
C GLY A 143 -29.54 24.49 7.40
N VAL A 144 -28.37 25.08 7.66
CA VAL A 144 -27.36 25.45 6.66
C VAL A 144 -26.64 24.21 6.13
N THR A 145 -26.35 24.18 4.83
CA THR A 145 -25.55 23.12 4.21
C THR A 145 -24.06 23.44 4.31
N ILE A 146 -23.30 22.51 4.88
CA ILE A 146 -21.86 22.58 5.10
C ILE A 146 -21.15 21.43 4.38
N ARG A 147 -19.86 21.58 4.11
CA ARG A 147 -19.00 20.56 3.46
C ARG A 147 -17.89 20.15 4.41
N GLY A 148 -17.63 18.85 4.50
CA GLY A 148 -16.58 18.31 5.36
C GLY A 148 -16.02 17.00 4.87
N ILE A 149 -14.94 16.56 5.50
CA ILE A 149 -14.25 15.31 5.21
C ILE A 149 -14.63 14.26 6.24
N VAL A 150 -15.12 13.11 5.78
CA VAL A 150 -15.43 11.96 6.63
C VAL A 150 -14.14 11.45 7.28
N GLN A 151 -14.16 11.32 8.59
CA GLN A 151 -13.06 10.79 9.38
C GLN A 151 -13.19 9.25 9.52
N PRO A 152 -12.11 8.54 9.85
CA PRO A 152 -12.15 7.08 10.05
C PRO A 152 -13.09 6.60 11.16
N ASP A 153 -13.45 7.48 12.10
CA ASP A 153 -14.41 7.20 13.18
C ASP A 153 -15.88 7.46 12.76
N GLY A 154 -16.12 7.85 11.50
CA GLY A 154 -17.45 8.20 10.97
C GLY A 154 -17.91 9.63 11.30
N SER A 155 -17.12 10.41 12.04
CA SER A 155 -17.37 11.84 12.20
C SER A 155 -16.99 12.62 10.93
N VAL A 156 -17.37 13.89 10.86
CA VAL A 156 -17.07 14.73 9.72
C VAL A 156 -16.37 15.99 10.19
N ARG A 157 -15.15 16.21 9.70
CA ARG A 157 -14.36 17.40 10.01
C ARG A 157 -14.62 18.49 8.97
N ILE A 158 -14.90 19.70 9.43
CA ILE A 158 -14.93 20.91 8.60
C ILE A 158 -13.58 21.60 8.76
N GLN A 159 -12.84 21.79 7.66
CA GLN A 159 -11.73 22.75 7.65
C GLN A 159 -12.28 24.07 7.10
N ASN A 160 -12.21 25.12 7.91
CA ASN A 160 -12.33 26.47 7.37
C ASN A 160 -11.08 26.74 6.51
N GLY A 161 -11.29 27.15 5.27
CA GLY A 161 -10.24 27.64 4.38
C GLY A 161 -10.15 29.15 4.42
#